data_AF-A0AAW7Z9M2-F1
#
_entry.id   AF-A0AAW7Z9M2-F1
#
_cell.length_a   1.000
_cell.length_b   1.000
_cell.length_c   1.000
_cell.angle_alpha   90.00
_cell.angle_beta   90.00
_cell.angle_gamma   90.00
#
_symmetry.space_group_name_H-M   'P 1'
#
loop_
_entity.id
_entity.type
_entity.pdbx_description
1 polymer ?
#
loop_
_entity_poly.entity_id
_entity_poly.type
_entity_poly.pdbx_seq_one_letter_code
_entity_poly.pdbx_strand_id
1 'polypeptide(L)'
;MADKDSLNQSISEDREAYILEVLSRKIAELKDVASKNPRDEQQHHHGTDFQRGMSAGFISGIGFATRILDTEGSTYAKVLTLLEEYNIWAQEFNRSHK
;
A
#
# COMPACT_ATOMS: atom_id res chain seq x y z
N MET A 1 23.32 -7.01 29.73
CA MET A 1 23.32 -5.72 29.00
C MET A 1 23.04 -6.10 27.56
N ALA A 2 21.83 -5.84 27.04
CA ALA A 2 21.53 -6.16 25.65
C ALA A 2 22.44 -5.33 24.74
N ASP A 3 23.04 -5.98 23.74
CA ASP A 3 23.99 -5.36 22.84
C ASP A 3 23.29 -4.27 22.01
N LYS A 4 23.93 -3.11 21.83
CA LYS A 4 23.31 -1.96 21.15
C LYS A 4 22.92 -2.31 19.71
N ASP A 5 23.69 -3.19 19.08
CA ASP A 5 23.44 -3.66 17.72
C ASP A 5 22.23 -4.60 17.64
N SER A 6 22.01 -5.44 18.66
CA SER A 6 20.80 -6.27 18.78
C SER A 6 19.54 -5.41 18.93
N LEU A 7 19.61 -4.30 19.65
CA LEU A 7 18.49 -3.37 19.81
C LEU A 7 18.18 -2.62 18.52
N ASN A 8 19.21 -2.17 17.80
CA ASN A 8 19.04 -1.47 16.52
C ASN A 8 18.46 -2.39 15.45
N GLN A 9 18.85 -3.66 15.44
CA GLN A 9 18.34 -4.64 14.50
C GLN A 9 16.85 -4.94 14.75
N SER A 10 16.42 -5.13 16.01
CA SER A 10 15.00 -5.36 16.30
C SER A 10 14.13 -4.15 15.94
N ILE A 11 14.61 -2.93 16.19
CA ILE A 11 13.91 -1.69 15.81
C ILE A 11 13.79 -1.57 14.29
N SER A 12 14.80 -2.04 13.54
CA SER A 12 14.74 -2.08 12.07
C SER A 12 13.67 -3.07 11.61
N GLU A 13 13.71 -4.30 12.12
CA GLU A 13 12.75 -5.35 11.76
C GLU A 13 11.30 -4.96 12.09
N ASP A 14 11.07 -4.33 13.24
CA ASP A 14 9.75 -3.82 13.65
C ASP A 14 9.24 -2.72 12.70
N ARG A 15 10.14 -1.83 12.23
CA ARG A 15 9.79 -0.78 11.26
C ARG A 15 9.46 -1.37 9.89
N GLU A 16 10.24 -2.35 9.44
CA GLU A 16 9.99 -3.04 8.17
C GLU A 16 8.63 -3.75 8.19
N ALA A 17 8.35 -4.49 9.26
CA ALA A 17 7.08 -5.18 9.44
C ALA A 17 5.90 -4.20 9.44
N TYR A 18 6.03 -3.07 10.14
CA TYR A 18 5.01 -2.02 10.18
C TYR A 18 4.74 -1.41 8.81
N ILE A 19 5.78 -1.11 8.03
CA ILE A 19 5.64 -0.55 6.67
C ILE A 19 4.86 -1.50 5.77
N LEU A 20 5.21 -2.80 5.81
CA LEU A 20 4.54 -3.83 5.01
C LEU A 20 3.08 -4.01 5.42
N GLU A 21 2.79 -4.01 6.72
CA GLU A 21 1.44 -4.09 7.26
C GLU A 21 0.59 -2.91 6.79
N VAL A 22 1.10 -1.67 6.94
CA VAL A 22 0.38 -0.45 6.55
C VAL A 22 0.11 -0.42 5.05
N LEU A 23 1.11 -0.80 4.24
CA LEU A 23 0.95 -0.87 2.78
C LEU A 23 -0.11 -1.90 2.37
N SER A 24 -0.04 -3.11 2.93
CA SER A 24 -0.99 -4.18 2.66
C SER A 24 -2.42 -3.78 3.02
N ARG A 25 -2.61 -3.20 4.21
CA ARG A 25 -3.92 -2.68 4.64
C ARG A 25 -4.46 -1.62 3.69
N LYS A 26 -3.62 -0.70 3.22
CA LYS A 26 -4.03 0.40 2.32
C LYS A 26 -4.37 -0.08 0.91
N ILE A 27 -3.65 -1.10 0.43
CA ILE A 27 -4.01 -1.83 -0.80
C ILE A 27 -5.40 -2.48 -0.64
N ALA A 28 -5.65 -3.14 0.50
CA ALA A 28 -6.94 -3.78 0.76
C ALA A 28 -8.09 -2.77 0.81
N GLU A 29 -7.92 -1.64 1.51
CA GLU A 29 -8.89 -0.53 1.55
C GLU A 29 -9.21 -0.02 0.13
N LEU A 30 -8.20 0.10 -0.73
CA LEU A 30 -8.39 0.52 -2.12
C LEU A 30 -9.19 -0.47 -2.93
N LYS A 31 -8.87 -1.75 -2.82
CA LYS A 31 -9.60 -2.82 -3.52
C LYS A 31 -11.05 -2.87 -3.05
N ASP A 32 -11.31 -2.69 -1.76
CA ASP A 32 -12.65 -2.64 -1.18
C ASP A 32 -13.46 -1.44 -1.72
N VAL A 33 -12.91 -0.22 -1.61
CA VAL A 33 -13.55 0.99 -2.17
C VAL A 33 -13.77 0.84 -3.67
N ALA A 34 -12.83 0.24 -4.39
CA ALA A 34 -12.97 0.05 -5.81
C ALA A 34 -14.04 -0.97 -6.21
N SER A 35 -14.26 -2.01 -5.41
CA SER A 35 -15.22 -3.07 -5.70
C SER A 35 -16.66 -2.72 -5.29
N LYS A 36 -16.86 -1.60 -4.57
CA LYS A 36 -18.20 -1.09 -4.23
C LYS A 36 -18.87 -0.55 -5.49
N ASN A 37 -20.14 -0.94 -5.67
CA ASN A 37 -20.93 -0.60 -6.86
C ASN A 37 -21.36 0.88 -6.81
N PRO A 38 -21.31 1.63 -7.92
CA PRO A 38 -21.78 3.01 -7.98
C PRO A 38 -23.29 3.18 -7.70
N ARG A 39 -24.05 2.07 -7.69
CA ARG A 39 -25.48 2.06 -7.32
C ARG A 39 -25.72 2.28 -5.81
N ASP A 40 -24.74 2.02 -4.95
CA ASP A 40 -24.85 2.29 -3.50
C ASP A 40 -24.44 3.73 -3.13
N GLU A 41 -23.91 4.52 -4.08
CA GLU A 41 -23.25 5.81 -3.81
C GLU A 41 -24.10 7.05 -4.08
N GLN A 42 -25.38 6.91 -4.46
CA GLN A 42 -26.27 8.06 -4.73
C GLN A 42 -26.51 8.99 -3.52
N GLN A 43 -25.90 8.75 -2.36
CA GLN A 43 -26.04 9.59 -1.17
C GLN A 43 -24.77 10.36 -0.75
N HIS A 44 -23.60 10.13 -1.35
CA HIS A 44 -22.35 10.79 -0.92
C HIS A 44 -21.60 11.44 -2.09
N HIS A 45 -21.96 12.70 -2.36
CA HIS A 45 -21.52 13.51 -3.51
C HIS A 45 -20.01 13.76 -3.68
N HIS A 46 -19.12 13.17 -2.87
CA HIS A 46 -17.65 13.20 -3.07
C HIS A 46 -16.92 11.93 -2.61
N GLY A 47 -17.62 10.79 -2.43
CA GLY A 47 -17.13 9.70 -1.59
C GLY A 47 -15.95 8.88 -2.14
N THR A 48 -16.06 8.36 -3.36
CA THR A 48 -15.28 7.18 -3.77
C THR A 48 -14.16 7.47 -4.75
N ASP A 49 -14.34 8.41 -5.68
CA ASP A 49 -13.25 8.84 -6.56
C ASP A 49 -12.17 9.61 -5.79
N PHE A 50 -12.56 10.45 -4.83
CA PHE A 50 -11.61 11.14 -3.95
C PHE A 50 -10.85 10.15 -3.07
N GLN A 51 -11.53 9.16 -2.48
CA GLN A 51 -10.89 8.12 -1.66
C GLN A 51 -9.97 7.23 -2.50
N ARG A 52 -10.37 6.87 -3.72
CA ARG A 52 -9.51 6.15 -4.68
C ARG A 52 -8.27 6.96 -5.01
N GLY A 53 -8.42 8.25 -5.34
CA GLY A 53 -7.29 9.14 -5.64
C GLY A 53 -6.33 9.32 -4.46
N MET A 54 -6.85 9.56 -3.25
CA MET A 54 -6.06 9.71 -2.03
C MET A 54 -5.27 8.44 -1.71
N SER A 55 -5.92 7.29 -1.76
CA SER A 55 -5.26 6.03 -1.42
C SER A 55 -4.27 5.60 -2.51
N ALA A 56 -4.54 5.88 -3.80
CA ALA A 56 -3.58 5.63 -4.88
C ALA A 56 -2.31 6.50 -4.69
N GLY A 57 -2.49 7.78 -4.35
CA GLY A 57 -1.39 8.68 -4.01
C GLY A 57 -0.59 8.21 -2.80
N PHE A 58 -1.26 7.67 -1.77
CA PHE A 58 -0.61 7.10 -0.59
C PHE A 58 0.25 5.86 -0.93
N ILE A 59 -0.27 4.94 -1.75
CA ILE A 59 0.48 3.77 -2.23
C ILE A 59 1.73 4.19 -3.01
N SER A 60 1.59 5.11 -3.97
CA SER A 60 2.74 5.63 -4.72
C SER A 60 3.76 6.33 -3.82
N GLY A 61 3.28 7.05 -2.80
CA GLY A 61 4.12 7.70 -1.79
C GLY A 61 4.92 6.69 -0.96
N ILE A 62 4.31 5.57 -0.56
CA ILE A 62 5.03 4.50 0.17
C ILE A 62 6.11 3.89 -0.71
N GLY A 63 5.81 3.55 -1.97
CA GLY A 63 6.80 2.99 -2.90
C GLY A 63 8.00 3.92 -3.11
N PHE A 64 7.74 5.22 -3.22
CA PHE A 64 8.80 6.23 -3.32
C PHE A 64 9.62 6.35 -2.02
N ALA A 65 8.95 6.40 -0.87
CA ALA A 65 9.61 6.50 0.43
C ALA A 65 10.48 5.27 0.74
N THR A 66 10.00 4.06 0.45
CA THR A 66 10.82 2.84 0.62
C THR A 66 11.98 2.78 -0.34
N ARG A 67 11.80 3.26 -1.58
CA ARG A 67 12.92 3.40 -2.51
C ARG A 67 14.01 4.35 -1.98
N ILE A 68 13.66 5.41 -1.27
CA ILE A 68 14.65 6.36 -0.74
C ILE A 68 15.30 5.86 0.55
N LEU A 69 14.50 5.27 1.44
CA LEU A 69 14.93 4.91 2.79
C LEU A 69 15.65 3.56 2.86
N ASP A 70 15.44 2.68 1.88
CA ASP A 70 15.98 1.32 1.89
C ASP A 70 16.26 0.79 0.47
N THR A 71 17.09 1.50 -0.31
CA THR A 71 17.43 1.13 -1.70
C THR A 71 18.04 -0.27 -1.86
N GLU A 72 18.68 -0.81 -0.82
CA GLU A 72 19.44 -2.06 -0.87
C GLU A 72 18.91 -3.15 0.07
N GLY A 73 17.89 -2.87 0.88
CA GLY A 73 17.33 -3.82 1.83
C GLY A 73 16.19 -4.68 1.27
N SER A 74 15.91 -5.77 1.98
CA SER A 74 14.89 -6.75 1.59
C SER A 74 13.47 -6.16 1.60
N THR A 75 13.26 -5.05 2.30
CA THR A 75 11.96 -4.39 2.45
C THR A 75 11.53 -3.72 1.15
N TYR A 76 12.47 -3.08 0.43
CA TYR A 76 12.17 -2.49 -0.87
C TYR A 76 11.69 -3.53 -1.89
N ALA A 77 12.33 -4.70 -1.93
CA ALA A 77 11.90 -5.79 -2.79
C ALA A 77 10.48 -6.27 -2.43
N LYS A 78 10.17 -6.44 -1.14
CA LYS A 78 8.84 -6.84 -0.66
C LYS A 78 7.77 -5.79 -1.00
N VAL A 79 8.09 -4.49 -0.85
CA VAL A 79 7.19 -3.40 -1.24
C VAL A 79 6.95 -3.41 -2.76
N LEU A 80 8.00 -3.57 -3.57
CA LEU A 80 7.87 -3.69 -5.02
C LEU A 80 6.93 -4.82 -5.42
N THR A 81 7.08 -6.00 -4.82
CA THR A 81 6.18 -7.14 -5.07
C THR A 81 4.72 -6.78 -4.76
N LEU A 82 4.44 -6.18 -3.59
CA LEU A 82 3.07 -5.77 -3.23
C LEU A 82 2.48 -4.74 -4.20
N LEU A 83 3.31 -3.80 -4.68
CA LEU A 83 2.90 -2.79 -5.65
C LEU A 83 2.63 -3.40 -7.03
N GLU A 84 3.44 -4.37 -7.44
CA GLU A 84 3.26 -5.09 -8.70
C GLU A 84 1.97 -5.94 -8.68
N GLU A 85 1.71 -6.67 -7.60
CA GLU A 85 0.46 -7.39 -7.38
C GLU A 85 -0.76 -6.46 -7.42
N TYR A 86 -0.67 -5.28 -6.80
CA TYR A 86 -1.72 -4.27 -6.87
C TYR A 86 -1.93 -3.79 -8.30
N ASN A 87 -0.86 -3.51 -9.05
CA ASN A 87 -0.95 -3.03 -10.43
C ASN A 87 -1.57 -4.09 -11.36
N ILE A 88 -1.20 -5.37 -11.21
CA ILE A 88 -1.82 -6.48 -11.95
C ILE A 88 -3.32 -6.51 -11.68
N TRP A 89 -3.71 -6.52 -10.40
CA TRP A 89 -5.12 -6.49 -10.00
C TRP A 89 -5.85 -5.27 -10.57
N ALA A 90 -5.25 -4.07 -10.52
CA ALA A 90 -5.88 -2.84 -11.00
C ALA A 90 -6.11 -2.90 -12.52
N GLN A 91 -5.18 -3.47 -13.28
CA GLN A 91 -5.33 -3.68 -14.72
C GLN A 91 -6.45 -4.67 -15.03
N GLU A 92 -6.55 -5.79 -14.29
CA GLU A 92 -7.63 -6.78 -14.44
C GLU A 92 -8.99 -6.19 -14.06
N PHE A 93 -9.07 -5.48 -12.95
CA PHE A 93 -10.27 -4.79 -12.49
C PHE A 93 -10.80 -3.83 -13.57
N ASN A 94 -9.91 -3.00 -14.13
CA ASN A 94 -10.24 -2.04 -15.19
C ASN A 94 -10.63 -2.71 -16.53
N ARG A 95 -10.14 -3.93 -16.81
CA ARG A 95 -10.55 -4.70 -17.99
C ARG A 95 -11.92 -5.34 -17.82
N SER A 96 -12.23 -5.83 -16.62
CA SER A 96 -13.50 -6.51 -16.31
C SER A 96 -14.67 -5.57 -16.06
N HIS A 97 -14.41 -4.28 -15.78
CA HIS A 97 -15.42 -3.25 -15.52
C HIS A 97 -15.50 -2.19 -16.65
N LYS A 98 -14.97 -2.51 -17.83
CA LYS A 98 -15.22 -1.79 -19.10
C LYS A 98 -16.42 -2.39 -19.82
#